data_AF-A0A3C0YP53-F1
#
_entry.id   AF-A0A3C0YP53-F1
#
_cell.length_a   1.000
_cell.length_b   1.000
_cell.length_c   1.000
_cell.angle_alpha   90.00
_cell.angle_beta   90.00
_cell.angle_gamma   90.00
#
_symmetry.space_group_name_H-M   'P 1'
#
loop_
_entity.id
_entity.type
_entity.pdbx_description
1 polymer ?
#
loop_
_entity_poly.entity_id
_entity_poly.type
_entity_poly.pdbx_seq_one_letter_code
_entity_poly.pdbx_strand_id
1 'polypeptide(L)'
;MNINNIKGDIVASCDVGNITCANVSGKLDLKTDVGNINTNYTPDATITVAKLSTDVGSIHFKGPENMSARIDASTDVGKINSTQPGVKKKDCCQQSFTGTTGQGEGNITLKTDVGSIDIK
;
A
#
# COMPACT_ATOMS: atom_id res chain seq x y z
N MET A 1 2.27 -14.66 6.72
CA MET A 1 3.68 -14.23 6.85
C MET A 1 3.74 -12.92 7.63
N ASN A 2 4.63 -12.83 8.62
CA ASN A 2 4.80 -11.64 9.46
C ASN A 2 6.24 -11.13 9.34
N ILE A 3 6.41 -9.86 8.95
CA ILE A 3 7.71 -9.21 8.74
C ILE A 3 7.73 -7.94 9.58
N ASN A 4 8.62 -7.84 10.55
CA ASN A 4 8.59 -6.74 11.51
C ASN A 4 9.98 -6.14 11.75
N ASN A 5 10.02 -4.82 12.01
CA ASN A 5 11.24 -4.07 12.39
C ASN A 5 12.36 -4.16 11.35
N ILE A 6 12.01 -4.13 10.07
CA ILE A 6 12.98 -4.22 8.98
C ILE A 6 13.30 -2.83 8.44
N LYS A 7 14.59 -2.52 8.41
CA LYS A 7 15.13 -1.33 7.74
C LYS A 7 15.87 -1.78 6.48
N GLY A 8 15.21 -1.72 5.34
CA GLY A 8 15.73 -2.19 4.07
C GLY A 8 14.63 -2.52 3.07
N ASP A 9 15.04 -3.02 1.92
CA ASP A 9 14.13 -3.44 0.86
C ASP A 9 13.55 -4.82 1.20
N ILE A 10 12.22 -4.95 1.11
CA ILE A 10 11.49 -6.19 1.43
C ILE A 10 10.77 -6.65 0.17
N VAL A 11 11.04 -7.88 -0.21
CA VAL A 11 10.31 -8.58 -1.27
C VAL A 11 9.70 -9.83 -0.66
N ALA A 12 8.38 -9.96 -0.71
CA ALA A 12 7.68 -11.13 -0.18
C ALA A 12 6.53 -11.53 -1.10
N SER A 13 6.44 -12.82 -1.37
CA SER A 13 5.35 -13.41 -2.13
C SER A 13 4.72 -14.57 -1.38
N CYS A 14 3.41 -14.74 -1.51
CA CYS A 14 2.70 -15.88 -0.94
C CYS A 14 1.57 -16.33 -1.87
N ASP A 15 1.39 -17.63 -2.08
CA ASP A 15 0.29 -18.09 -2.92
C ASP A 15 -1.03 -18.02 -2.13
N VAL A 16 -1.01 -18.48 -0.87
CA VAL A 16 -2.16 -18.44 0.02
C VAL A 16 -1.74 -18.02 1.42
N GLY A 17 -2.28 -16.91 1.91
CA GLY A 17 -2.08 -16.42 3.26
C GLY A 17 -1.89 -14.91 3.34
N ASN A 18 -2.00 -14.37 4.55
CA ASN A 18 -1.86 -12.92 4.75
C ASN A 18 -0.39 -12.51 4.84
N ILE A 19 -0.02 -11.37 4.26
CA ILE A 19 1.31 -10.76 4.45
C ILE A 19 1.15 -9.54 5.34
N THR A 20 1.78 -9.56 6.52
CA THR A 20 1.76 -8.44 7.46
C THR A 20 3.17 -7.88 7.61
N CYS A 21 3.35 -6.60 7.28
CA CYS A 21 4.59 -5.86 7.49
C CYS A 21 4.36 -4.75 8.51
N ALA A 22 5.11 -4.71 9.61
CA ALA A 22 5.02 -3.63 10.59
C ALA A 22 6.38 -3.06 10.98
N ASN A 23 6.42 -1.75 11.26
CA ASN A 23 7.64 -1.01 11.56
C ASN A 23 8.71 -1.21 10.48
N VAL A 24 8.30 -1.08 9.22
CA VAL A 24 9.19 -1.21 8.08
C VAL A 24 9.62 0.16 7.56
N SER A 25 10.85 0.26 7.08
CA SER A 25 11.38 1.44 6.40
C SER A 25 12.19 1.00 5.19
N GLY A 26 11.88 1.53 4.01
CA GLY A 26 12.52 1.12 2.75
C GLY A 26 11.51 0.76 1.68
N LYS A 27 11.95 0.06 0.64
CA LYS A 27 11.07 -0.37 -0.45
C LYS A 27 10.28 -1.62 -0.05
N LEU A 28 9.03 -1.68 -0.47
CA LEU A 28 8.19 -2.88 -0.32
C LEU A 28 7.75 -3.39 -1.69
N ASP A 29 7.89 -4.70 -1.90
CA ASP A 29 7.30 -5.42 -3.02
C ASP A 29 6.61 -6.68 -2.48
N LEU A 30 5.30 -6.58 -2.27
CA LEU A 30 4.48 -7.60 -1.63
C LEU A 30 3.44 -8.12 -2.62
N LYS A 31 3.44 -9.43 -2.86
CA LYS A 31 2.48 -10.10 -3.72
C LYS A 31 1.78 -11.24 -2.98
N THR A 32 0.47 -11.36 -3.11
CA THR A 32 -0.20 -12.59 -2.70
C THR A 32 -1.31 -12.97 -3.66
N ASP A 33 -1.51 -14.25 -3.94
CA ASP A 33 -2.59 -14.62 -4.87
C ASP A 33 -3.93 -14.67 -4.11
N VAL A 34 -3.96 -15.32 -2.94
CA VAL A 34 -5.13 -15.31 -2.06
C VAL A 34 -4.74 -14.93 -0.63
N GLY A 35 -5.14 -13.74 -0.19
CA GLY A 35 -4.86 -13.26 1.16
C GLY A 35 -4.82 -11.75 1.27
N ASN A 36 -4.74 -11.25 2.50
CA ASN A 36 -4.69 -9.82 2.75
C ASN A 36 -3.25 -9.34 2.89
N ILE A 37 -2.96 -8.13 2.40
CA ILE A 37 -1.68 -7.47 2.61
C ILE A 37 -1.89 -6.31 3.57
N ASN A 38 -1.19 -6.32 4.70
CA ASN A 38 -1.29 -5.30 5.71
C ASN A 38 0.10 -4.70 5.96
N THR A 39 0.27 -3.41 5.65
CA THR A 39 1.57 -2.73 5.79
C THR A 39 1.47 -1.54 6.72
N ASN A 40 2.46 -1.39 7.59
CA ASN A 40 2.59 -0.28 8.53
C ASN A 40 4.03 0.22 8.53
N TYR A 41 4.25 1.38 7.92
CA TYR A 41 5.54 2.06 7.92
C TYR A 41 5.82 2.69 9.29
N THR A 42 7.11 2.85 9.63
CA THR A 42 7.49 3.65 10.80
C THR A 42 7.17 5.13 10.56
N PRO A 43 6.79 5.92 11.60
CA PRO A 43 6.50 7.35 11.46
C PRO A 43 7.62 8.17 10.79
N ASP A 44 8.87 7.76 11.01
CA ASP A 44 10.06 8.43 10.48
C ASP A 44 10.54 7.83 9.14
N ALA A 45 9.80 6.89 8.54
CA ALA A 45 10.21 6.27 7.28
C ALA A 45 9.91 7.17 6.08
N THR A 46 10.88 7.31 5.20
CA THR A 46 10.66 7.84 3.86
C THR A 46 10.25 6.70 2.93
N ILE A 47 9.09 6.85 2.29
CA ILE A 47 8.60 5.87 1.31
C ILE A 47 9.14 6.25 -0.06
N THR A 48 10.01 5.43 -0.62
CA THR A 48 10.50 5.62 -2.00
C THR A 48 9.68 4.79 -2.99
N VAL A 49 9.48 3.51 -2.72
CA VAL A 49 8.70 2.60 -3.57
C VAL A 49 7.92 1.61 -2.70
N ALA A 50 6.62 1.50 -2.90
CA ALA A 50 5.80 0.46 -2.29
C ALA A 50 4.88 -0.14 -3.35
N LYS A 51 5.04 -1.44 -3.62
CA LYS A 51 4.18 -2.20 -4.53
C LYS A 51 3.49 -3.29 -3.74
N LEU A 52 2.16 -3.24 -3.71
CA LEU A 52 1.34 -4.24 -3.06
C LEU A 52 0.33 -4.73 -4.08
N SER A 53 0.32 -6.03 -4.35
CA SER A 53 -0.59 -6.65 -5.31
C SER A 53 -1.22 -7.90 -4.71
N THR A 54 -2.54 -8.03 -4.86
CA THR A 54 -3.22 -9.29 -4.56
C THR A 54 -4.28 -9.64 -5.59
N ASP A 55 -4.50 -10.92 -5.86
CA ASP A 55 -5.56 -11.30 -6.81
C ASP A 55 -6.91 -11.36 -6.07
N VAL A 56 -6.95 -12.03 -4.91
CA VAL A 56 -8.14 -12.09 -4.04
C VAL A 56 -7.77 -11.72 -2.60
N GLY A 57 -8.22 -10.56 -2.16
CA GLY A 57 -8.02 -10.07 -0.80
C GLY A 57 -7.95 -8.55 -0.71
N SER A 58 -7.93 -8.05 0.52
CA SER A 58 -7.86 -6.62 0.78
C SER A 58 -6.44 -6.15 1.04
N ILE A 59 -6.14 -4.91 0.62
CA ILE A 59 -4.87 -4.26 0.87
C ILE A 59 -5.08 -3.13 1.85
N HIS A 60 -4.40 -3.21 2.99
CA HIS A 60 -4.34 -2.16 3.99
C HIS A 60 -2.94 -1.54 3.98
N PHE A 61 -2.88 -0.29 3.57
CA PHE A 61 -1.64 0.48 3.57
C PHE A 61 -1.71 1.57 4.62
N LYS A 62 -0.76 1.56 5.57
CA LYS A 62 -0.58 2.61 6.56
C LYS A 62 0.77 3.29 6.38
N GLY A 63 0.73 4.53 5.91
CA GLY A 63 1.90 5.37 5.69
C GLY A 63 2.17 6.34 6.85
N PRO A 64 3.36 6.95 6.91
CA PRO A 64 3.61 8.06 7.83
C PRO A 64 2.83 9.31 7.40
N GLU A 65 2.38 10.12 8.37
CA GLU A 65 1.57 11.33 8.12
C GLU A 65 2.29 12.37 7.24
N ASN A 66 3.62 12.45 7.36
CA ASN A 66 4.46 13.39 6.60
C ASN A 66 5.06 12.81 5.31
N MET A 67 4.50 11.70 4.79
CA MET A 67 5.07 11.07 3.61
C MET A 67 4.87 11.92 2.34
N SER A 68 5.89 11.96 1.49
CA SER A 68 5.84 12.57 0.15
C SER A 68 5.87 11.48 -0.92
N ALA A 69 4.71 11.12 -1.47
CA ALA A 69 4.59 10.04 -2.44
C ALA A 69 3.37 10.21 -3.35
N ARG A 70 3.48 9.66 -4.56
CA ARG A 70 2.36 9.44 -5.46
C ARG A 70 1.71 8.11 -5.10
N ILE A 71 0.39 8.10 -5.00
CA ILE A 71 -0.42 6.94 -4.67
C ILE A 71 -1.24 6.59 -5.90
N ASP A 72 -1.13 5.35 -6.35
CA ASP A 72 -1.92 4.77 -7.42
C ASP A 72 -2.54 3.48 -6.89
N ALA A 73 -3.85 3.48 -6.72
CA ALA A 73 -4.60 2.34 -6.22
C ALA A 73 -5.69 1.96 -7.22
N SER A 74 -5.80 0.66 -7.52
CA SER A 74 -6.78 0.14 -8.47
C SER A 74 -7.34 -1.19 -7.99
N THR A 75 -8.64 -1.39 -8.23
CA THR A 75 -9.30 -2.66 -8.01
C THR A 75 -10.33 -2.97 -9.09
N ASP A 76 -10.39 -4.23 -9.53
CA ASP A 76 -11.36 -4.64 -10.53
C ASP A 76 -12.74 -4.89 -9.90
N VAL A 77 -12.80 -5.44 -8.69
CA VAL A 77 -14.05 -5.65 -7.94
C VAL A 77 -13.86 -5.32 -6.46
N GLY A 78 -14.40 -4.18 -6.04
CA GLY A 78 -14.34 -3.76 -4.64
C GLY A 78 -14.49 -2.26 -4.48
N LYS A 79 -13.92 -1.73 -3.40
CA LYS A 79 -13.93 -0.29 -3.09
C LYS A 79 -12.58 0.16 -2.61
N ILE A 80 -12.20 1.37 -3.00
CA ILE A 80 -10.99 2.03 -2.51
C ILE A 80 -11.38 3.14 -1.53
N ASN A 81 -10.94 3.02 -0.28
CA ASN A 81 -11.07 4.06 0.73
C ASN A 81 -9.70 4.68 0.99
N SER A 82 -9.64 6.01 0.94
CA SER A 82 -8.44 6.76 1.32
C SER A 82 -8.82 7.80 2.36
N THR A 83 -8.35 7.59 3.59
CA THR A 83 -8.48 8.55 4.71
C THR A 83 -7.17 9.24 5.04
N GLN A 84 -6.10 8.96 4.29
CA GLN A 84 -4.79 9.56 4.50
C GLN A 84 -4.86 11.10 4.37
N PRO A 85 -4.46 11.85 5.43
CA PRO A 85 -4.45 13.30 5.39
C PRO A 85 -3.40 13.82 4.40
N GLY A 86 -3.68 14.96 3.75
CA GLY A 86 -2.73 15.62 2.83
C GLY A 86 -2.67 15.03 1.41
N VAL A 87 -3.42 13.96 1.11
CA VAL A 87 -3.48 13.42 -0.25
C VAL A 87 -4.32 14.32 -1.16
N LYS A 88 -3.65 14.96 -2.12
CA LYS A 88 -4.30 15.65 -3.23
C LYS A 88 -4.82 14.60 -4.21
N LYS A 89 -6.13 14.39 -4.22
CA LYS A 89 -6.81 13.47 -5.15
C LYS A 89 -6.71 14.04 -6.56
N LYS A 90 -6.11 13.29 -7.48
CA LYS A 90 -6.05 13.65 -8.91
C LYS A 90 -7.19 13.00 -9.68
N ASP A 91 -7.50 11.75 -9.35
CA ASP A 91 -8.58 11.00 -9.96
C ASP A 91 -9.22 10.08 -8.91
N CYS A 92 -10.54 10.05 -8.86
CA CYS A 92 -11.26 9.17 -7.92
C CYS A 92 -12.49 8.58 -8.59
N CYS A 93 -12.39 7.30 -8.95
CA CYS A 93 -13.52 6.44 -9.27
C CYS A 93 -13.74 5.46 -8.10
N GLN A 94 -14.85 4.72 -8.10
CA GLN A 94 -15.11 3.72 -7.04
C GLN A 94 -14.02 2.63 -6.96
N GLN A 95 -13.37 2.36 -8.09
CA GLN A 95 -12.44 1.26 -8.35
C GLN A 95 -11.02 1.73 -8.68
N SER A 96 -10.79 3.03 -8.84
CA SER A 96 -9.45 3.57 -9.10
C SER A 96 -9.26 4.88 -8.35
N PHE A 97 -8.08 5.04 -7.77
CA PHE A 97 -7.74 6.19 -6.95
C PHE A 97 -6.31 6.59 -7.26
N THR A 98 -6.14 7.82 -7.72
CA THR A 98 -4.80 8.40 -7.86
C THR A 98 -4.70 9.65 -6.99
N GLY A 99 -3.64 9.71 -6.21
CA GLY A 99 -3.38 10.78 -5.26
C GLY A 99 -1.92 11.15 -5.24
N THR A 100 -1.60 12.33 -4.72
CA THR A 100 -0.22 12.71 -4.42
C THR A 100 -0.20 13.40 -3.07
N THR A 101 0.71 12.97 -2.21
CA THR A 101 0.98 13.58 -0.91
C THR A 101 2.36 14.23 -0.90
N GLY A 102 2.49 15.36 -0.20
CA GLY A 102 3.70 16.15 -0.13
C GLY A 102 4.24 16.57 -1.51
N GLN A 103 5.52 16.31 -1.76
CA GLN A 103 6.22 16.61 -3.03
C GLN A 103 6.15 15.48 -4.06
N GLY A 104 5.59 14.31 -3.71
CA GLY A 104 5.48 13.17 -4.63
C GLY A 104 6.80 12.46 -4.93
N GLU A 105 7.75 12.45 -4.00
CA GLU A 105 9.09 11.85 -4.18
C GLU A 105 9.06 10.31 -4.24
N GLY A 106 8.11 9.68 -3.53
CA GLY A 106 7.88 8.24 -3.55
C GLY A 106 6.81 7.80 -4.54
N ASN A 107 6.75 6.50 -4.83
CA ASN A 107 5.69 5.89 -5.63
C ASN A 107 5.07 4.67 -4.91
N ILE A 108 3.77 4.73 -4.67
CA ILE A 108 2.98 3.70 -4.00
C ILE A 108 1.96 3.17 -5.01
N THR A 109 2.02 1.87 -5.28
CA THR A 109 1.12 1.18 -6.20
C THR A 109 0.41 0.05 -5.45
N LEU A 110 -0.92 0.12 -5.40
CA LEU A 110 -1.79 -0.84 -4.74
C LEU A 110 -2.74 -1.44 -5.79
N LYS A 111 -2.71 -2.76 -5.98
CA LYS A 111 -3.58 -3.43 -6.95
C LYS A 111 -4.28 -4.62 -6.31
N THR A 112 -5.61 -4.68 -6.42
CA THR A 112 -6.34 -5.90 -6.06
C THR A 112 -7.40 -6.26 -7.08
N ASP A 113 -7.44 -7.49 -7.58
CA ASP A 113 -8.45 -7.84 -8.57
C ASP A 113 -9.83 -8.01 -7.89
N VAL A 114 -9.88 -8.67 -6.72
CA VAL A 114 -11.09 -8.78 -5.90
C VAL A 114 -10.79 -8.46 -4.44
N GLY A 115 -11.27 -7.31 -3.98
CA GLY A 115 -11.14 -6.88 -2.58
C GLY A 115 -11.15 -5.38 -2.43
N SER A 116 -11.00 -4.91 -1.19
CA SER A 116 -10.97 -3.47 -0.91
C SER A 116 -9.55 -2.99 -0.68
N ILE A 117 -9.28 -1.73 -1.05
CA ILE A 117 -8.02 -1.07 -0.74
C ILE A 117 -8.30 0.04 0.27
N ASP A 118 -7.66 -0.03 1.43
CA ASP A 118 -7.78 0.95 2.49
C ASP A 118 -6.42 1.62 2.72
N ILE A 119 -6.40 2.94 2.55
CA ILE A 119 -5.20 3.79 2.63
C ILE A 119 -5.36 4.73 3.84
N LYS A 120 -4.45 4.59 4.81
CA LYS A 120 -4.47 5.24 6.11
C LYS A 120 -3.12 5.80 6.53
#